data_AF-A0A1I0LLG8-F1
#
_entry.id   AF-A0A1I0LLG8-F1
#
_cell.length_a   1.000
_cell.length_b   1.000
_cell.length_c   1.000
_cell.angle_alpha   90.00
_cell.angle_beta   90.00
_cell.angle_gamma   90.00
#
_symmetry.space_group_name_H-M   'P 1'
#
loop_
_entity.id
_entity.type
_entity.pdbx_description
1 polymer ?
#
loop_
_entity_poly.entity_id
_entity_poly.type
_entity_poly.pdbx_seq_one_letter_code
_entity_poly.pdbx_strand_id
1 'polypeptide(L)'
;MDFASPDPVPAPVTTIAWRLAHIIVSCLGYRVGWHFGGQDVDSRTFPYAGTADEALKQLDDMYGRWNAGVRELSDADLENPPAVGPERFPMEGIVLHVSRELIHHGAEISLLRDLYRWQDGAAPRRT
;
A
#
# COMPACT_ATOMS: atom_id res chain seq x y z
N MET A 1 -1.26 -0.45 12.24
CA MET A 1 -0.62 -1.66 11.70
C MET A 1 0.26 -2.26 12.78
N ASP A 2 0.19 -3.57 12.99
CA ASP A 2 1.07 -4.26 13.93
C ASP A 2 2.44 -4.48 13.28
N PHE A 3 3.51 -4.20 14.04
CA PHE A 3 4.91 -4.31 13.62
C PHE A 3 5.76 -4.76 14.81
N ALA A 4 6.77 -5.61 14.58
CA ALA A 4 7.71 -6.08 15.59
C ALA A 4 9.15 -6.01 15.05
N SER A 5 10.14 -5.80 15.93
CA SER A 5 11.56 -5.87 15.58
C SER A 5 12.37 -6.48 16.73
N PRO A 6 13.05 -7.63 16.53
CA PRO A 6 13.02 -8.45 15.32
C PRO A 6 11.62 -9.06 15.08
N ASP A 7 11.35 -9.46 13.83
CA ASP A 7 10.10 -10.15 13.49
C ASP A 7 9.97 -11.49 14.27
N PRO A 8 8.74 -11.89 14.61
CA PRO A 8 8.49 -13.21 15.18
C PRO A 8 8.85 -14.32 14.19
N VAL A 9 9.28 -15.48 14.71
CA VAL A 9 9.67 -16.65 13.90
C VAL A 9 8.80 -17.86 14.27
N PRO A 10 7.95 -18.38 13.35
CA PRO A 10 7.68 -17.86 12.01
C PRO A 10 6.84 -16.57 12.04
N ALA A 11 6.97 -15.74 11.01
CA ALA A 11 6.10 -14.57 10.86
C ALA A 11 4.65 -15.03 10.61
N PRO A 12 3.65 -14.41 11.24
CA PRO A 12 2.25 -14.71 10.97
C PRO A 12 1.90 -14.30 9.53
N VAL A 13 0.99 -15.04 8.90
CA VAL A 13 0.42 -14.64 7.61
C VAL A 13 -0.41 -13.38 7.82
N THR A 14 -0.04 -12.29 7.15
CA THR A 14 -0.76 -11.02 7.22
C THR A 14 -2.17 -11.15 6.61
N THR A 15 -3.11 -10.33 7.04
CA THR A 15 -4.50 -10.36 6.53
C THR A 15 -4.66 -9.49 5.27
N ILE A 16 -5.81 -9.60 4.58
CA ILE A 16 -6.17 -8.66 3.50
C ILE A 16 -6.22 -7.22 4.02
N ALA A 17 -6.79 -7.00 5.21
CA ALA A 17 -6.84 -5.69 5.84
C ALA A 17 -5.44 -5.12 6.12
N TRP A 18 -4.51 -5.95 6.61
CA TRP A 18 -3.12 -5.53 6.83
C TRP A 18 -2.43 -5.14 5.51
N ARG A 19 -2.62 -5.92 4.44
CA ARG A 19 -2.03 -5.62 3.12
C ARG A 19 -2.59 -4.34 2.50
N LEU A 20 -3.90 -4.12 2.62
CA LEU A 20 -4.50 -2.85 2.20
C LEU A 20 -3.92 -1.68 3.00
N ALA A 21 -3.84 -1.80 4.32
CA ALA A 21 -3.23 -0.80 5.19
C ALA A 21 -1.77 -0.49 4.80
N HIS A 22 -0.98 -1.51 4.48
CA HIS A 22 0.40 -1.37 4.01
C HIS A 22 0.49 -0.61 2.68
N ILE A 23 -0.32 -0.98 1.69
CA ILE A 23 -0.37 -0.26 0.40
C ILE A 23 -0.78 1.21 0.61
N ILE A 24 -1.85 1.44 1.37
CA ILE A 24 -2.43 2.77 1.59
C ILE A 24 -1.43 3.70 2.30
N VAL A 25 -0.77 3.22 3.35
CA VAL A 25 0.06 4.05 4.22
C VAL A 25 1.54 3.98 3.86
N SER A 26 2.12 2.78 3.90
CA SER A 26 3.56 2.56 3.75
C SER A 26 4.04 2.75 2.30
N CYS A 27 3.23 2.33 1.33
CA CYS A 27 3.57 2.45 -0.08
C CYS A 27 3.19 3.84 -0.62
N LEU A 28 1.92 4.23 -0.47
CA LEU A 28 1.37 5.44 -1.09
C LEU A 28 1.39 6.65 -0.15
N GLY A 29 0.76 6.55 1.02
CA GLY A 29 0.47 7.68 1.90
C GLY A 29 1.70 8.49 2.31
N TYR A 30 2.76 7.82 2.77
CA TYR A 30 4.02 8.49 3.08
C TYR A 30 4.60 9.24 1.88
N ARG A 31 4.63 8.62 0.70
CA ARG A 31 5.23 9.21 -0.50
C ARG A 31 4.38 10.33 -1.08
N VAL A 32 3.05 10.24 -0.98
CA VAL A 32 2.15 11.35 -1.30
C VAL A 32 2.42 12.54 -0.38
N GLY A 33 2.58 12.31 0.93
CA GLY A 33 2.92 13.34 1.90
C GLY A 33 4.28 13.98 1.63
N TRP A 34 5.32 13.16 1.39
CA TRP A 34 6.68 13.64 1.18
C TRP A 34 6.85 14.36 -0.17
N HIS A 35 6.33 13.79 -1.26
CA HIS A 35 6.73 14.19 -2.61
C HIS A 35 5.71 15.05 -3.33
N PHE A 36 4.44 15.01 -2.92
CA PHE A 36 3.33 15.64 -3.66
C PHE A 36 2.44 16.54 -2.81
N GLY A 37 2.97 17.07 -1.70
CA GLY A 37 2.26 18.04 -0.85
C GLY A 37 1.01 17.47 -0.18
N GLY A 38 0.94 16.15 0.00
CA GLY A 38 -0.13 15.49 0.74
C GLY A 38 -0.13 15.87 2.23
N GLN A 39 -1.23 15.52 2.92
CA GLN A 39 -1.24 15.59 4.39
C GLN A 39 -0.18 14.66 4.97
N ASP A 40 0.41 15.06 6.11
CA ASP A 40 1.33 14.20 6.83
C ASP A 40 0.61 12.92 7.27
N VAL A 41 1.19 11.78 6.88
CA VAL A 41 0.66 10.45 7.18
C VAL A 41 1.59 9.81 8.19
N ASP A 42 1.06 9.27 9.29
CA ASP A 42 1.81 8.48 10.28
C ASP A 42 1.05 7.16 10.52
N SER A 43 1.73 6.03 10.33
CA SER A 43 1.11 4.70 10.46
C SER A 43 0.56 4.38 11.86
N ARG A 44 0.97 5.12 12.89
CA ARG A 44 0.50 4.96 14.27
C ARG A 44 -0.80 5.72 14.53
N THR A 45 -1.04 6.82 13.82
CA THR A 45 -2.21 7.70 14.00
C THR A 45 -3.20 7.64 12.85
N PHE A 46 -2.82 7.01 11.73
CA PHE A 46 -3.68 6.87 10.55
C PHE A 46 -5.01 6.19 10.92
N PRO A 47 -6.17 6.77 10.55
CA PRO A 47 -7.48 6.22 10.86
C PRO A 47 -7.81 5.05 9.92
N TYR A 48 -7.22 3.87 10.18
CA TYR A 48 -7.45 2.69 9.35
C TYR A 48 -8.93 2.35 9.25
N ALA A 49 -9.36 2.04 8.02
CA ALA A 49 -10.73 1.65 7.72
C ALA A 49 -11.20 0.46 8.58
N GLY A 50 -12.45 0.55 9.08
CA GLY A 50 -13.11 -0.54 9.80
C GLY A 50 -13.88 -1.49 8.88
N THR A 51 -14.08 -1.09 7.62
CA THR A 51 -14.84 -1.84 6.62
C THR A 51 -14.10 -1.94 5.29
N ALA A 52 -14.49 -2.92 4.45
CA ALA A 52 -13.91 -3.09 3.13
C ALA A 52 -14.16 -1.87 2.21
N ASP A 53 -15.37 -1.31 2.24
CA ASP A 53 -15.73 -0.14 1.42
C ASP A 53 -14.91 1.10 1.82
N GLU A 54 -14.68 1.32 3.12
CA GLU A 54 -13.82 2.39 3.59
C GLU A 54 -12.36 2.16 3.19
N ALA A 55 -11.87 0.92 3.26
CA ALA A 55 -10.49 0.59 2.86
C ALA A 55 -10.27 0.83 1.37
N LEU A 56 -11.23 0.47 0.53
CA LEU A 56 -11.18 0.73 -0.91
C LEU A 56 -11.20 2.24 -1.21
N LYS A 57 -12.02 3.03 -0.50
CA LYS A 57 -12.00 4.50 -0.64
C LYS A 57 -10.66 5.10 -0.23
N GLN A 58 -10.05 4.61 0.86
CA GLN A 58 -8.73 5.05 1.29
C GLN A 58 -7.65 4.70 0.25
N LEU A 59 -7.75 3.51 -0.36
CA LEU A 59 -6.86 3.10 -1.45
C LEU A 59 -7.02 4.01 -2.67
N ASP A 60 -8.26 4.24 -3.12
CA ASP A 60 -8.55 5.08 -4.29
C ASP A 60 -8.06 6.52 -4.09
N ASP A 61 -8.24 7.10 -2.89
CA ASP A 61 -7.76 8.46 -2.58
C ASP A 61 -6.24 8.54 -2.63
N MET A 62 -5.52 7.63 -1.94
CA MET A 62 -4.06 7.64 -1.92
C MET A 62 -3.46 7.33 -3.29
N TYR A 63 -4.04 6.37 -4.02
CA TYR A 63 -3.63 6.05 -5.38
C TYR A 63 -3.89 7.23 -6.33
N GLY A 64 -5.04 7.88 -6.23
CA GLY A 64 -5.40 9.04 -7.02
C GLY A 64 -4.41 10.19 -6.84
N ARG A 65 -4.06 10.52 -5.59
CA ARG A 65 -3.06 11.56 -5.27
C ARG A 65 -1.68 11.20 -5.77
N TRP A 66 -1.24 9.96 -5.56
CA TRP A 66 0.05 9.47 -6.07
C TRP A 66 0.12 9.59 -7.60
N ASN A 67 -0.92 9.10 -8.29
CA ASN A 67 -0.97 9.10 -9.74
C ASN A 67 -1.06 10.52 -10.32
N ALA A 68 -1.78 11.43 -9.66
CA ALA A 68 -1.80 12.85 -10.03
C ALA A 68 -0.39 13.46 -9.89
N GLY A 69 0.27 13.27 -8.75
CA GLY A 69 1.62 13.79 -8.52
C GLY A 69 2.65 13.27 -9.52
N VAL A 70 2.65 11.96 -9.78
CA VAL A 70 3.57 11.35 -10.76
C VAL A 70 3.37 11.91 -12.17
N ARG A 71 2.14 12.26 -12.56
CA ARG A 71 1.86 12.83 -13.89
C ARG A 71 2.36 14.25 -14.09
N GLU A 72 2.62 14.98 -13.02
CA GLU A 72 3.17 16.34 -13.06
C GLU A 72 4.71 16.35 -13.05
N LEU A 73 5.36 15.19 -12.87
CA LEU A 73 6.82 15.08 -12.91
C LEU A 73 7.35 15.33 -14.32
N SER A 74 8.35 16.20 -14.43
CA SER A 74 9.16 16.34 -15.63
C SER A 74 10.24 15.25 -15.72
N ASP A 75 10.87 15.10 -16.89
CA ASP A 75 12.02 14.21 -17.06
C ASP A 75 13.14 14.55 -16.07
N ALA A 76 13.38 15.84 -15.82
CA ALA A 76 14.38 16.28 -14.84
C ALA A 76 14.00 15.88 -13.41
N ASP A 77 12.71 15.91 -13.05
CA ASP A 77 12.27 15.47 -11.72
C ASP A 77 12.47 13.95 -11.56
N LEU A 78 12.21 13.18 -12.63
CA LEU A 78 12.37 11.72 -12.63
C LEU A 78 13.82 11.28 -12.43
N GLU A 79 14.77 11.97 -13.07
CA GLU A 79 16.21 11.64 -13.04
C GLU A 79 16.90 12.04 -11.72
N ASN A 80 16.27 12.87 -10.89
CA ASN A 80 16.86 13.39 -9.67
C ASN A 80 16.19 12.85 -8.39
N PRO A 81 16.92 12.76 -7.26
CA PRO A 81 16.32 12.43 -5.98
C PRO A 81 15.27 13.48 -5.55
N PRO A 82 14.22 13.08 -4.82
CA PRO A 82 13.22 14.03 -4.33
C PRO A 82 13.83 15.03 -3.35
N ALA A 83 13.33 16.26 -3.37
CA ALA A 83 13.79 17.32 -2.49
C ALA A 83 13.38 17.11 -1.01
N VAL A 84 12.32 16.32 -0.78
CA VAL A 84 11.72 16.07 0.54
C VAL A 84 11.60 14.58 0.78
N GLY A 85 11.54 14.18 2.06
CA GLY A 85 11.40 12.79 2.47
C GLY A 85 12.75 12.07 2.68
N PRO A 86 12.71 10.81 3.12
CA PRO A 86 13.91 10.05 3.49
C PRO A 86 14.57 9.34 2.30
N GLU A 87 13.89 9.23 1.16
CA GLU A 87 14.40 8.52 -0.02
C GLU A 87 15.51 9.32 -0.70
N ARG A 88 16.54 8.62 -1.20
CA ARG A 88 17.74 9.23 -1.80
C ARG A 88 18.02 8.71 -3.22
N PHE A 89 17.10 7.93 -3.78
CA PHE A 89 17.16 7.43 -5.15
C PHE A 89 16.43 8.40 -6.09
N PRO A 90 16.76 8.41 -7.40
CA PRO A 90 15.97 9.12 -8.41
C PRO A 90 14.47 8.79 -8.33
N MET A 91 13.61 9.77 -8.63
CA MET A 91 12.15 9.59 -8.56
C MET A 91 11.66 8.45 -9.44
N GLU A 92 12.26 8.19 -10.60
CA GLU A 92 11.93 7.04 -11.44
C GLU A 92 12.06 5.69 -10.69
N GLY A 93 13.09 5.57 -9.84
CA GLY A 93 13.34 4.37 -9.04
C GLY A 93 12.31 4.21 -7.93
N ILE A 94 11.88 5.32 -7.34
CA ILE A 94 10.80 5.36 -6.35
C ILE A 94 9.47 4.98 -7.00
N VAL A 95 9.16 5.51 -8.19
CA VAL A 95 7.96 5.16 -8.96
C VAL A 95 7.94 3.68 -9.34
N LEU A 96 9.07 3.15 -9.79
CA LEU A 96 9.22 1.72 -10.08
C LEU A 96 9.00 0.87 -8.82
N HIS A 97 9.61 1.27 -7.69
CA HIS A 97 9.46 0.57 -6.42
C HIS A 97 7.98 0.53 -5.98
N VAL A 98 7.30 1.68 -5.96
CA VAL A 98 5.88 1.76 -5.62
C VAL A 98 5.05 0.88 -6.54
N SER A 99 5.29 0.91 -7.85
CA SER A 99 4.59 0.06 -8.82
C SER A 99 4.77 -1.43 -8.50
N ARG A 100 5.98 -1.86 -8.14
CA ARG A 100 6.25 -3.24 -7.74
C ARG A 100 5.54 -3.62 -6.45
N GLU A 101 5.51 -2.76 -5.44
CA GLU A 101 4.78 -2.99 -4.19
C GLU A 101 3.27 -3.16 -4.42
N LEU A 102 2.67 -2.29 -5.25
CA LEU A 102 1.24 -2.37 -5.60
C LEU A 102 0.92 -3.68 -6.31
N ILE A 103 1.72 -4.08 -7.30
CA ILE A 103 1.54 -5.34 -8.03
C ILE A 103 1.72 -6.54 -7.08
N HIS A 104 2.79 -6.53 -6.28
CA HIS A 104 3.12 -7.60 -5.37
C HIS A 104 1.99 -7.85 -4.35
N HIS A 105 1.65 -6.83 -3.56
CA HIS A 105 0.62 -6.96 -2.53
C HIS A 105 -0.79 -7.08 -3.11
N GLY A 106 -1.06 -6.46 -4.26
CA GLY A 106 -2.32 -6.66 -5.00
C GLY A 106 -2.52 -8.11 -5.45
N ALA A 107 -1.46 -8.78 -5.88
CA ALA A 107 -1.49 -10.21 -6.23
C ALA A 107 -1.74 -11.08 -4.99
N GLU A 108 -1.09 -10.78 -3.86
CA GLU A 108 -1.34 -11.50 -2.61
C GLU A 108 -2.78 -11.34 -2.11
N ILE A 109 -3.34 -10.11 -2.18
CA ILE A 109 -4.74 -9.86 -1.83
C ILE A 109 -5.68 -10.67 -2.72
N SER A 110 -5.42 -10.69 -4.04
CA SER A 110 -6.21 -11.45 -5.00
C SER A 110 -6.17 -12.95 -4.71
N LEU A 111 -4.98 -13.50 -4.45
CA LEU A 111 -4.79 -14.89 -4.08
C LEU A 111 -5.55 -15.26 -2.80
N LEU A 112 -5.44 -14.45 -1.74
CA LEU A 112 -6.12 -14.71 -0.48
C LEU A 112 -7.65 -14.68 -0.64
N ARG A 113 -8.17 -13.76 -1.46
CA ARG A 113 -9.60 -13.68 -1.77
C ARG A 113 -10.09 -14.90 -2.53
N ASP A 114 -9.31 -15.39 -3.48
CA ASP A 114 -9.67 -16.59 -4.26
C ASP A 114 -9.61 -17.85 -3.40
N LEU A 115 -8.60 -17.99 -2.55
CA LEU A 115 -8.51 -19.10 -1.59
C LEU A 115 -9.68 -19.11 -0.61
N TYR A 116 -10.09 -17.94 -0.09
CA TYR A 116 -11.26 -17.83 0.78
C TYR A 116 -12.53 -18.32 0.08
N ARG A 117 -12.76 -17.89 -1.17
CA ARG A 117 -13.91 -18.33 -1.98
C ARG A 117 -13.86 -19.82 -2.31
N TRP A 118 -12.67 -20.37 -2.52
CA TRP A 118 -12.49 -21.79 -2.81
C TRP A 118 -12.86 -22.67 -1.62
N GLN A 119 -12.55 -22.23 -0.38
CA GLN A 119 -12.95 -22.95 0.84
C GLN A 119 -14.46 -23.11 0.95
N ASP A 120 -15.23 -22.09 0.58
CA ASP A 120 -16.70 -22.12 0.59
C ASP A 120 -17.30 -23.06 -0.48
N GLY A 121 -16.58 -23.29 -1.58
CA GLY A 121 -16.98 -24.22 -2.65
C GLY A 121 -16.61 -25.69 -2.39
N ALA A 122 -15.64 -25.94 -1.51
CA ALA A 122 -15.10 -27.28 -1.24
C ALA A 122 -15.75 -27.98 -0.03
N ALA A 123 -16.50 -27.28 0.82
CA ALA A 123 -17.22 -27.86 1.95
C ALA A 123 -18.70 -28.14 1.61
N PRO A 124 -19.23 -29.36 1.83
CA PRO A 124 -20.68 -29.55 1.82
C PRO A 124 -21.28 -28.69 2.93
N ARG A 125 -22.27 -27.84 2.61
CA ARG A 125 -23.11 -27.18 3.62
C ARG A 125 -23.65 -28.26 4.54
N ARG A 126 -23.17 -28.29 5.79
CA ARG A 126 -23.82 -29.08 6.84
C ARG A 126 -25.19 -28.46 7.08
N THR A 127 -26.23 -29.17 6.65
CA THR A 127 -27.63 -28.96 7.05
C THR A 127 -27.81 -29.31 8.51
#